data_AF-A0A091SG00-F1
#
_entry.id   AF-A0A091SG00-F1
#
_cell.length_a   1.000
_cell.length_b   1.000
_cell.length_c   1.000
_cell.angle_alpha   90.00
_cell.angle_beta   90.00
_cell.angle_gamma   90.00
#
_symmetry.space_group_name_H-M   'P 1'
#
loop_
_entity.id
_entity.type
_entity.pdbx_description
1 polymer ?
#
loop_
_entity_poly.entity_id
_entity_poly.type
_entity_poly.pdbx_seq_one_letter_code
_entity_poly.pdbx_strand_id
1 'polypeptide(L)'
;PRLGVSLQACLLQIVGYRNLIAEVEKLRREPYDAENLQHEEMLLKLWKCLKPDSPLKARISKQWCEIGFQGDDPKTDFRGMGLLGLYNLVYFAEWDTEIAQQVLSDSLQPKYSYSFAIVGINITDLAYNLLVSGALKTHFYNVAPEAPTLTHFQQTFC
;
A
#
# COMPACT_ATOMS: atom_id res chain seq x y z
N PRO A 1 15.73 -18.85 -33.64
CA PRO A 1 14.32 -18.84 -33.16
C PRO A 1 14.19 -18.65 -31.63
N ARG A 2 14.83 -19.49 -30.79
CA ARG A 2 14.68 -19.43 -29.32
C ARG A 2 15.30 -18.18 -28.67
N LEU A 3 16.46 -17.72 -29.16
CA LEU A 3 17.13 -16.53 -28.63
C LEU A 3 16.28 -15.26 -28.75
N GLY A 4 15.56 -15.07 -29.86
CA GLY A 4 14.71 -13.90 -30.07
C GLY A 4 13.56 -13.82 -29.07
N VAL A 5 12.91 -14.95 -28.80
CA VAL A 5 11.83 -15.04 -27.80
C VAL A 5 12.36 -14.80 -26.39
N SER A 6 13.50 -15.40 -26.02
CA SER A 6 14.12 -15.17 -24.71
C SER A 6 14.58 -13.72 -24.52
N LEU A 7 15.16 -13.11 -25.56
CA LEU A 7 15.58 -11.70 -25.51
C LEU A 7 14.37 -10.77 -25.36
N GLN A 8 13.30 -11.01 -26.10
CA GLN A 8 12.06 -10.24 -26.00
C GLN A 8 11.48 -10.32 -24.58
N ALA A 9 11.42 -11.51 -23.99
CA ALA A 9 10.94 -11.70 -22.61
C ALA A 9 11.81 -10.93 -21.60
N CYS A 10 13.15 -11.01 -21.70
CA CYS A 10 14.04 -10.25 -20.83
C CYS A 10 13.85 -8.73 -20.97
N LEU A 11 13.68 -8.23 -22.20
CA LEU A 11 13.42 -6.81 -22.43
C LEU A 11 12.09 -6.36 -21.82
N LEU A 12 11.04 -7.17 -21.95
CA LEU A 12 9.75 -6.90 -21.32
C LEU A 12 9.86 -6.82 -19.80
N GLN A 13 10.58 -7.75 -19.17
CA GLN A 13 10.81 -7.70 -17.73
C GLN A 13 11.60 -6.46 -17.28
N ILE A 14 12.66 -6.10 -18.01
CA ILE A 14 13.48 -4.91 -17.69
C ILE A 14 12.65 -3.63 -17.83
N VAL A 15 11.88 -3.50 -18.91
CA VAL A 15 11.01 -2.34 -19.15
C VAL A 15 9.88 -2.31 -18.12
N GLY A 16 9.23 -3.45 -17.87
CA GLY A 16 8.17 -3.59 -16.87
C GLY A 16 8.62 -3.18 -15.47
N TYR A 17 9.81 -3.61 -15.04
CA TYR A 17 10.36 -3.22 -13.75
C TYR A 17 10.61 -1.70 -13.63
N ARG A 18 11.11 -1.06 -14.70
CA ARG A 18 11.30 0.39 -14.73
C ARG A 18 9.97 1.14 -14.71
N ASN A 19 8.97 0.63 -15.43
CA ASN A 19 7.63 1.21 -15.43
C ASN A 19 6.99 1.09 -14.04
N LEU A 20 7.14 -0.05 -13.37
CA LEU A 20 6.67 -0.23 -12.00
C LEU A 20 7.32 0.77 -11.05
N ILE A 21 8.64 0.97 -11.10
CA ILE A 21 9.31 2.00 -10.30
C ILE A 21 8.69 3.38 -10.55
N ALA A 22 8.47 3.75 -11.81
CA ALA A 22 7.90 5.05 -12.16
C ALA A 22 6.47 5.22 -11.66
N GLU A 23 5.64 4.19 -11.76
CA GLU A 23 4.26 4.18 -11.27
C GLU A 23 4.20 4.29 -9.74
N VAL A 24 4.98 3.48 -9.03
CA VAL A 24 5.08 3.52 -7.57
C VAL A 24 5.61 4.88 -7.10
N GLU A 25 6.64 5.43 -7.75
CA GLU A 25 7.17 6.75 -7.40
C GLU A 25 6.18 7.87 -7.66
N LYS A 26 5.35 7.76 -8.71
CA LYS A 26 4.27 8.72 -8.98
C LYS A 26 3.28 8.74 -7.82
N LEU A 27 2.77 7.58 -7.40
CA LEU A 27 1.82 7.47 -6.28
C LEU A 27 2.44 7.92 -4.96
N ARG A 28 3.72 7.60 -4.72
CA ARG A 28 4.44 8.01 -3.50
C ARG A 28 4.54 9.53 -3.38
N ARG A 29 4.73 10.22 -4.52
CA ARG A 29 4.84 11.69 -4.56
C ARG A 29 3.50 12.39 -4.63
N GLU A 30 2.42 11.69 -4.98
CA GLU A 30 1.09 12.27 -5.06
C GLU A 30 0.55 12.50 -3.64
N PRO A 31 0.35 13.76 -3.22
CA PRO A 31 -0.14 14.04 -1.88
C PRO A 31 -1.63 13.67 -1.77
N TYR A 32 -2.02 13.20 -0.58
CA TYR A 32 -3.44 13.08 -0.27
C TYR A 32 -4.13 14.44 -0.32
N ASP A 33 -5.27 14.48 -1.00
CA ASP A 33 -6.09 15.69 -1.17
C ASP A 33 -7.52 15.42 -0.67
N ALA A 34 -7.94 16.19 0.34
CA ALA A 34 -9.25 16.05 0.96
C ALA A 34 -10.38 16.66 0.11
N GLU A 35 -10.04 17.51 -0.86
CA GLU A 35 -11.00 18.05 -1.82
C GLU A 35 -11.17 17.12 -3.04
N ASN A 36 -10.35 16.07 -3.14
CA ASN A 36 -10.45 15.06 -4.19
C ASN A 36 -11.36 13.91 -3.73
N LEU A 37 -12.50 13.76 -4.42
CA LEU A 37 -13.51 12.74 -4.09
C LEU A 37 -12.96 11.32 -4.14
N GLN A 38 -12.09 10.99 -5.10
CA GLN A 38 -11.52 9.64 -5.21
C GLN A 38 -10.60 9.32 -4.03
N HIS A 39 -9.82 10.30 -3.55
CA HIS A 39 -8.94 10.11 -2.40
C HIS A 39 -9.75 9.91 -1.11
N GLU A 40 -10.81 10.70 -0.92
CA GLU A 40 -11.74 10.56 0.19
C GLU A 40 -12.47 9.22 0.16
N GLU A 41 -12.97 8.78 -1.01
CA GLU A 41 -13.61 7.47 -1.17
C GLU A 41 -12.67 6.32 -0.77
N MET A 42 -11.40 6.37 -1.18
CA MET A 42 -10.41 5.37 -0.80
C MET A 42 -10.13 5.34 0.71
N LEU A 43 -10.01 6.50 1.34
CA LEU A 43 -9.79 6.58 2.78
C LEU A 43 -11.01 6.07 3.58
N LEU A 44 -12.21 6.41 3.14
CA LEU A 44 -13.44 5.89 3.74
C LEU A 44 -13.61 4.38 3.50
N LYS A 45 -13.12 3.87 2.37
CA LYS A 45 -13.11 2.43 2.07
C LYS A 45 -12.21 1.68 3.04
N LEU A 46 -10.99 2.19 3.30
CA LEU A 46 -10.09 1.63 4.31
C LEU A 46 -10.80 1.46 5.66
N TRP A 47 -11.48 2.52 6.11
CA TRP A 47 -12.24 2.47 7.36
C TRP A 47 -13.32 1.38 7.34
N LYS A 48 -14.14 1.32 6.28
CA LYS A 48 -15.21 0.34 6.15
C LYS A 48 -14.69 -1.11 6.18
N CYS A 49 -13.54 -1.36 5.55
CA CYS A 49 -12.92 -2.69 5.57
C CYS A 49 -12.44 -3.06 6.98
N LEU A 50 -11.82 -2.14 7.71
CA LEU A 50 -11.22 -2.41 9.03
C LEU A 50 -12.20 -2.34 10.21
N LYS A 51 -13.26 -1.54 10.09
CA LYS A 51 -14.25 -1.26 11.16
C LYS A 51 -15.68 -1.30 10.58
N PRO A 52 -16.14 -2.45 10.04
CA PRO A 52 -17.44 -2.55 9.37
C PRO A 52 -18.62 -2.20 10.28
N ASP A 53 -18.52 -2.50 11.58
CA ASP A 53 -19.59 -2.30 12.56
C ASP A 53 -19.58 -0.93 13.26
N SER A 54 -18.59 -0.07 12.94
CA SER A 54 -18.44 1.23 13.59
C SER A 54 -18.28 2.33 12.54
N PRO A 55 -19.38 2.97 12.08
CA PRO A 55 -19.31 4.03 11.08
C PRO A 55 -18.49 5.25 11.57
N LEU A 56 -17.80 5.92 10.65
CA LEU A 56 -17.20 7.23 10.92
C LEU A 56 -18.29 8.27 11.17
N LYS A 57 -18.18 9.01 12.27
CA LYS A 57 -19.08 10.12 12.64
C LYS A 57 -18.77 11.38 11.83
N ALA A 58 -17.50 11.57 11.49
CA ALA A 58 -17.01 12.70 10.71
C ALA A 58 -15.68 12.33 10.05
N ARG A 59 -15.36 13.01 8.94
CA ARG A 59 -14.09 12.84 8.24
C ARG A 59 -12.89 13.25 9.11
N ILE A 60 -13.01 14.28 9.93
CA ILE A 60 -12.01 14.65 10.93
C ILE A 60 -12.55 14.22 12.29
N SER A 61 -11.94 13.20 12.89
CA SER A 61 -12.37 12.67 14.18
C SER A 61 -11.30 11.81 14.85
N LYS A 62 -11.35 11.70 16.19
CA LYS A 62 -10.49 10.80 16.97
C LYS A 62 -10.63 9.31 16.59
N GLN A 63 -11.65 8.92 15.82
CA GLN A 63 -11.87 7.53 15.44
C GLN A 63 -10.71 6.99 14.60
N TRP A 64 -10.01 7.83 13.83
CA TRP A 64 -8.86 7.40 13.03
C TRP A 64 -7.71 6.82 13.88
N CYS A 65 -7.57 7.26 15.12
CA CYS A 65 -6.63 6.66 16.07
C CYS A 65 -6.94 5.18 16.36
N GLU A 66 -8.21 4.75 16.24
CA GLU A 66 -8.63 3.36 16.49
C GLU A 66 -8.09 2.38 15.44
N ILE A 67 -7.71 2.87 14.25
CA ILE A 67 -7.03 2.07 13.22
C ILE A 67 -5.56 2.47 13.06
N GLY A 68 -5.03 3.23 14.03
CA GLY A 68 -3.62 3.52 14.17
C GLY A 68 -3.09 4.67 13.32
N PHE A 69 -3.91 5.63 12.89
CA PHE A 69 -3.42 6.92 12.36
C PHE A 69 -3.00 7.87 13.50
N GLN A 70 -2.22 8.91 13.19
CA GLN A 70 -1.82 9.93 14.18
C GLN A 70 -2.81 11.09 14.19
N GLY A 71 -3.61 11.16 15.26
CA GLY A 71 -4.55 12.25 15.45
C GLY A 71 -5.84 12.10 14.65
N ASP A 72 -6.48 13.23 14.38
CA ASP A 72 -7.89 13.25 13.98
C ASP A 72 -8.08 13.31 12.46
N ASP A 73 -6.99 13.54 11.71
CA ASP A 73 -7.00 13.59 10.25
C ASP A 73 -5.81 12.80 9.67
N PRO A 74 -6.07 11.64 9.03
CA PRO A 74 -5.06 10.81 8.36
C PRO A 74 -4.22 11.54 7.30
N LYS A 75 -4.69 12.68 6.77
CA LYS A 75 -3.96 13.45 5.75
C LYS A 75 -2.50 13.71 6.12
N THR A 76 -2.22 13.98 7.41
CA THR A 76 -0.87 14.32 7.86
C THR A 76 0.09 13.12 7.91
N ASP A 77 -0.44 11.90 7.96
CA ASP A 77 0.35 10.66 8.04
C ASP A 77 0.91 10.23 6.69
N PHE A 78 0.21 10.57 5.60
CA PHE A 78 0.61 10.23 4.24
C PHE A 78 1.74 11.11 3.67
N ARG A 79 2.35 12.02 4.45
CA ARG A 79 3.36 12.96 3.92
C ARG A 79 4.57 12.28 3.27
N GLY A 80 5.03 11.16 3.84
CA GLY A 80 6.21 10.43 3.33
C GLY A 80 5.91 9.58 2.10
N MET A 81 4.79 8.85 2.15
CA MET A 81 4.43 7.83 1.16
C MET A 81 3.25 8.20 0.26
N GLY A 82 2.72 9.43 0.36
CA GLY A 82 1.64 9.92 -0.48
C GLY A 82 0.44 8.97 -0.54
N LEU A 83 -0.20 8.93 -1.71
CA LEU A 83 -1.26 7.97 -2.01
C LEU A 83 -0.77 6.53 -1.98
N LEU A 84 0.50 6.24 -2.25
CA LEU A 84 1.01 4.86 -2.21
C LEU A 84 0.75 4.19 -0.86
N GLY A 85 0.94 4.93 0.25
CA GLY A 85 0.63 4.44 1.59
C GLY A 85 -0.85 4.09 1.76
N LEU A 86 -1.75 4.94 1.29
CA LEU A 86 -3.20 4.68 1.32
C LEU A 86 -3.59 3.49 0.43
N TYR A 87 -3.03 3.41 -0.79
CA TYR A 87 -3.29 2.33 -1.73
C TYR A 87 -2.88 0.97 -1.17
N ASN A 88 -1.72 0.87 -0.51
CA ASN A 88 -1.27 -0.37 0.11
C ASN A 88 -2.14 -0.79 1.30
N LEU A 89 -2.49 0.15 2.17
CA LEU A 89 -3.40 -0.12 3.30
C LEU A 89 -4.77 -0.60 2.82
N VAL A 90 -5.35 0.07 1.82
CA VAL A 90 -6.63 -0.33 1.21
C VAL A 90 -6.50 -1.70 0.56
N TYR A 91 -5.43 -1.94 -0.22
CA TYR A 91 -5.22 -3.22 -0.86
C TYR A 91 -5.18 -4.36 0.15
N PHE A 92 -4.41 -4.23 1.23
CA PHE A 92 -4.37 -5.27 2.27
C PHE A 92 -5.74 -5.48 2.93
N ALA A 93 -6.44 -4.39 3.27
CA ALA A 93 -7.75 -4.47 3.89
C ALA A 93 -8.83 -5.07 2.98
N GLU A 94 -8.68 -5.01 1.66
CA GLU A 94 -9.58 -5.63 0.67
C GLU A 94 -9.17 -7.04 0.25
N TRP A 95 -7.87 -7.26 0.09
CA TRP A 95 -7.32 -8.53 -0.38
C TRP A 95 -7.59 -9.65 0.60
N ASP A 96 -7.41 -9.38 1.89
CA ASP A 96 -7.70 -10.31 2.97
C ASP A 96 -8.25 -9.55 4.18
N THR A 97 -9.53 -9.18 4.10
CA THR A 97 -10.20 -8.37 5.12
C THR A 97 -10.17 -9.04 6.50
N GLU A 98 -10.31 -10.37 6.57
CA GLU A 98 -10.29 -11.11 7.84
C GLU A 98 -8.91 -11.02 8.50
N ILE A 99 -7.84 -11.23 7.74
CA ILE A 99 -6.47 -11.07 8.26
C ILE A 99 -6.18 -9.61 8.62
N ALA A 100 -6.59 -8.64 7.81
CA ALA A 100 -6.37 -7.22 8.11
C ALA A 100 -7.07 -6.80 9.42
N GLN A 101 -8.31 -7.25 9.64
CA GLN A 101 -9.05 -7.01 10.89
C GLN A 101 -8.40 -7.74 12.07
N GLN A 102 -7.92 -8.96 11.89
CA GLN A 102 -7.20 -9.71 12.91
C GLN A 102 -5.89 -9.00 13.30
N VAL A 103 -5.09 -8.58 12.33
CA VAL A 103 -3.84 -7.82 12.54
C VAL A 103 -4.12 -6.50 13.28
N LEU A 104 -5.19 -5.79 12.91
CA LEU A 104 -5.65 -4.61 13.64
C LEU A 104 -6.05 -4.93 15.09
N SER A 105 -6.79 -6.02 15.32
CA SER A 105 -7.17 -6.46 16.66
C SER A 105 -5.94 -6.77 17.52
N ASP A 106 -4.96 -7.47 16.95
CA ASP A 106 -3.71 -7.81 17.61
C ASP A 106 -2.86 -6.57 17.92
N SER A 107 -2.89 -5.55 17.05
CA SER A 107 -2.19 -4.28 17.26
C SER A 107 -2.71 -3.48 18.46
N LEU A 108 -3.93 -3.78 18.92
CA LEU A 108 -4.57 -3.15 20.08
C LEU A 108 -4.31 -3.91 21.38
N GLN A 109 -3.72 -5.11 21.32
CA GLN A 109 -3.44 -5.90 22.52
C GLN A 109 -2.33 -5.23 23.36
N PRO A 110 -2.48 -5.14 24.70
CA PRO A 110 -1.51 -4.47 25.56
C PRO A 110 -0.07 -4.98 25.44
N LYS A 111 0.10 -6.27 25.10
CA LYS A 111 1.41 -6.93 25.04
C LYS A 111 2.21 -6.58 23.78
N TYR A 112 1.53 -6.32 22.67
CA TYR A 112 2.16 -6.13 21.35
C TYR A 112 1.66 -4.86 20.67
N SER A 113 1.28 -3.85 21.44
CA SER A 113 0.59 -2.69 20.88
C SER A 113 1.44 -1.96 19.84
N TYR A 114 0.87 -1.75 18.65
CA TYR A 114 1.44 -0.92 17.60
C TYR A 114 0.35 -0.19 16.81
N SER A 115 0.73 0.88 16.14
CA SER A 115 -0.17 1.68 15.30
C SER A 115 -0.30 1.04 13.92
N PHE A 116 -1.40 0.30 13.67
CA PHE A 116 -1.64 -0.42 12.41
C PHE A 116 -1.35 0.43 11.17
N ALA A 117 -2.01 1.58 11.01
CA ALA A 117 -1.85 2.40 9.80
C ALA A 117 -0.43 2.98 9.67
N ILE A 118 0.18 3.49 10.75
CA ILE A 118 1.55 4.01 10.70
C ILE A 118 2.58 2.92 10.38
N VAL A 119 2.43 1.73 10.98
CA VAL A 119 3.29 0.59 10.67
C VAL A 119 3.12 0.20 9.19
N GLY A 120 1.89 0.15 8.67
CA GLY A 120 1.65 -0.12 7.24
C GLY A 120 2.27 0.95 6.32
N ILE A 121 2.20 2.24 6.67
CA ILE A 121 2.87 3.30 5.90
C ILE A 121 4.39 3.12 5.92
N ASN A 122 4.97 2.72 7.06
CA ASN A 122 6.42 2.45 7.15
C ASN A 122 6.84 1.18 6.39
N ILE A 123 6.02 0.13 6.38
CA ILE A 123 6.29 -1.06 5.56
C ILE A 123 6.20 -0.70 4.07
N THR A 124 5.29 0.21 3.69
CA THR A 124 5.24 0.75 2.33
C THR A 124 6.54 1.45 1.94
N ASP A 125 7.12 2.26 2.85
CA ASP A 125 8.45 2.87 2.64
C ASP A 125 9.54 1.81 2.49
N LEU A 126 9.55 0.78 3.34
CA LEU A 126 10.50 -0.33 3.22
C LEU A 126 10.37 -1.04 1.86
N ALA A 127 9.17 -1.41 1.45
CA ALA A 127 8.91 -2.07 0.17
C ALA A 127 9.34 -1.19 -1.01
N TYR A 128 9.07 0.12 -0.96
CA TYR A 128 9.54 1.09 -1.94
C TYR A 128 11.06 1.13 -2.04
N ASN A 129 11.77 1.19 -0.91
CA ASN A 129 13.23 1.21 -0.89
C ASN A 129 13.83 -0.10 -1.44
N LEU A 130 13.22 -1.25 -1.17
CA LEU A 130 13.61 -2.54 -1.74
C LEU A 130 13.35 -2.62 -3.26
N LEU A 131 12.28 -1.99 -3.75
CA LEU A 131 12.01 -1.84 -5.17
C LEU A 131 13.06 -0.96 -5.85
N VAL A 132 13.30 0.25 -5.36
CA VAL A 132 14.20 1.21 -6.02
C VAL A 132 15.67 0.76 -5.97
N SER A 133 16.10 0.14 -4.86
CA SER A 133 17.45 -0.42 -4.75
C SER A 133 17.70 -1.63 -5.67
N GLY A 134 16.63 -2.22 -6.23
CA GLY A 134 16.71 -3.41 -7.07
C GLY A 134 16.70 -4.73 -6.30
N ALA A 135 16.56 -4.72 -4.97
CA ALA A 135 16.50 -5.92 -4.16
C ALA A 135 15.34 -6.85 -4.54
N LEU A 136 14.23 -6.30 -5.04
CA LEU A 136 13.07 -7.07 -5.51
C LEU A 136 13.13 -7.54 -6.97
N LYS A 137 14.22 -7.26 -7.73
CA LYS A 137 14.31 -7.64 -9.15
C LYS A 137 14.10 -9.13 -9.37
N THR A 138 14.86 -9.96 -8.65
CA THR A 138 14.78 -11.41 -8.80
C THR A 138 13.40 -11.94 -8.44
N HIS A 139 12.78 -11.42 -7.38
CA HIS A 139 11.43 -11.77 -7.00
C HIS A 139 10.44 -11.47 -8.12
N PHE A 140 10.42 -10.23 -8.63
CA PHE A 140 9.50 -9.83 -9.70
C PHE A 140 9.73 -10.55 -11.03
N TYR A 141 10.97 -10.90 -11.38
CA TYR A 141 11.23 -11.69 -12.57
C TYR A 141 10.70 -13.13 -12.47
N ASN A 142 10.53 -13.65 -11.25
CA ASN A 142 9.97 -14.99 -11.02
C ASN A 142 8.45 -14.98 -10.93
N VAL A 143 7.85 -13.96 -10.29
CA VAL A 143 6.39 -13.91 -10.09
C VAL A 143 5.63 -13.26 -11.26
N ALA A 144 6.30 -12.41 -12.04
CA ALA A 144 5.70 -11.67 -13.15
C ALA A 144 6.52 -11.86 -14.45
N PRO A 145 6.38 -13.00 -15.15
CA PRO A 145 7.16 -13.31 -16.35
C PRO A 145 6.90 -12.36 -17.53
N GLU A 146 5.71 -11.74 -17.60
CA GLU A 146 5.36 -10.79 -18.67
C GLU A 146 5.80 -9.36 -18.34
N ALA A 147 5.39 -8.82 -17.18
CA ALA A 147 5.89 -7.58 -16.59
C ALA A 147 5.32 -7.41 -15.16
N PRO A 148 6.11 -6.94 -14.18
CA PRO A 148 5.57 -6.61 -12.87
C PRO A 148 4.66 -5.38 -12.92
N THR A 149 3.65 -5.35 -12.06
CA THR A 149 2.62 -4.30 -11.98
C THR A 149 2.46 -3.82 -10.53
N LEU A 150 1.69 -2.74 -10.32
CA LEU A 150 1.40 -2.23 -8.99
C LEU A 150 0.81 -3.31 -8.04
N THR A 151 -0.04 -4.20 -8.55
CA THR A 151 -0.58 -5.32 -7.76
C THR A 151 0.51 -6.24 -7.23
N HIS A 152 1.54 -6.55 -8.03
CA HIS A 152 2.67 -7.36 -7.56
C HIS A 152 3.45 -6.65 -6.45
N PHE A 153 3.59 -5.32 -6.54
CA PHE A 153 4.18 -4.52 -5.47
C PHE A 153 3.33 -4.55 -4.19
N GLN A 154 2.01 -4.40 -4.32
CA GLN A 154 1.07 -4.49 -3.20
C GLN A 154 1.07 -5.88 -2.54
N GLN A 155 1.25 -6.95 -3.31
CA GLN A 155 1.43 -8.30 -2.76
C GLN A 155 2.73 -8.48 -1.99
N THR A 156 3.76 -7.65 -2.23
CA THR A 156 4.99 -7.67 -1.42
C THR A 156 4.79 -6.96 -0.07
N PHE A 157 3.77 -6.09 0.02
CA PHE A 157 3.40 -5.38 1.24
C PHE A 157 2.59 -6.26 2.21
N CYS A 158 1.71 -7.11 1.68
CA CYS A 158 0.89 -8.07 2.45
C CYS A 158 1.71 -9.27 2.93
#